data_AF-A0A367LXK1-F1
#
_entry.id   AF-A0A367LXK1-F1
#
_cell.length_a   1.000
_cell.length_b   1.000
_cell.length_c   1.000
_cell.angle_alpha   90.00
_cell.angle_beta   90.00
_cell.angle_gamma   90.00
#
_symmetry.space_group_name_H-M   'P 1'
#
loop_
_entity.id
_entity.type
_entity.pdbx_description
1 polymer ?
#
loop_
_entity_poly.entity_id
_entity_poly.type
_entity_poly.pdbx_seq_one_letter_code
_entity_poly.pdbx_strand_id
1 'polypeptide(L)'
;DLAAERSELQARYKVLEEQLNGLHQEFNRDSVVMRDASGRESEITLGKLVHAYQPNAMGLGTKMTVYFKKLWEFLSDDPREANTEGGIFPAIFGTVMMTLVMALIVTPFGVIAAVYLREYAKQGPLTRVIRIAVNNLAGVPAIVY
;
A
#
# COMPACT_ATOMS: atom_id res chain seq x y z
N ASP A 1 -7.61 -36.60 12.65
CA ASP A 1 -7.98 -35.81 11.46
C ASP A 1 -7.07 -34.63 11.15
N LEU A 2 -6.79 -33.70 12.07
CA LEU A 2 -5.89 -32.56 11.81
C LEU A 2 -4.47 -32.92 11.31
N ALA A 3 -3.92 -34.05 11.74
CA ALA A 3 -2.61 -34.52 11.29
C ALA A 3 -2.63 -34.99 9.81
N ALA A 4 -3.72 -35.61 9.37
CA ALA A 4 -3.90 -36.05 7.99
C ALA A 4 -4.10 -34.84 7.06
N GLU A 5 -4.92 -33.88 7.47
CA GLU A 5 -5.15 -32.63 6.75
C GLU A 5 -3.85 -31.81 6.60
N ARG A 6 -3.04 -31.71 7.67
CA ARG A 6 -1.71 -31.10 7.59
C ARG A 6 -0.79 -31.82 6.59
N SER A 7 -0.77 -33.16 6.62
CA SER A 7 0.08 -33.93 5.71
C SER A 7 -0.31 -33.74 4.24
N GLU A 8 -1.62 -33.63 3.96
CA GLU A 8 -2.14 -33.36 2.62
C GLU A 8 -1.79 -31.94 2.16
N LEU A 9 -1.99 -30.93 3.02
CA LEU A 9 -1.62 -29.54 2.73
C LEU A 9 -0.11 -29.40 2.50
N GLN A 10 0.71 -30.14 3.25
CA GLN A 10 2.16 -30.10 3.12
C GLN A 10 2.64 -30.80 1.84
N ALA A 11 1.98 -31.87 1.43
CA ALA A 11 2.20 -32.49 0.12
C ALA A 11 1.84 -31.54 -1.03
N ARG A 12 0.70 -30.85 -0.95
CA ARG A 12 0.30 -29.82 -1.95
C ARG A 12 1.28 -28.65 -1.97
N TYR A 13 1.71 -28.17 -0.81
CA TYR A 13 2.68 -27.08 -0.70
C TYR A 13 4.00 -27.44 -1.38
N LYS A 14 4.50 -28.67 -1.17
CA LYS A 14 5.74 -29.13 -1.77
C LYS A 14 5.67 -29.19 -3.31
N VAL A 15 4.54 -29.65 -3.86
CA VAL A 15 4.32 -29.64 -5.31
C VAL A 15 4.31 -28.20 -5.86
N LEU A 16 3.64 -27.29 -5.17
CA LEU A 16 3.61 -25.87 -5.55
C LEU A 16 4.99 -25.22 -5.47
N GLU A 17 5.80 -25.58 -4.46
CA GLU A 17 7.16 -25.10 -4.29
C GLU A 17 8.09 -25.57 -5.42
N GLU A 18 7.98 -26.83 -5.84
CA GLU A 18 8.72 -27.35 -7.00
C GLU A 18 8.30 -26.65 -8.30
N GLN A 19 7.00 -26.43 -8.52
CA GLN A 19 6.49 -25.68 -9.67
C GLN A 19 7.01 -24.24 -9.69
N LEU A 20 6.99 -23.56 -8.53
CA LEU A 20 7.45 -22.18 -8.38
C LEU A 20 8.95 -22.07 -8.67
N ASN A 21 9.75 -23.00 -8.15
CA ASN A 21 11.19 -23.06 -8.42
C ASN A 21 11.49 -23.30 -9.90
N GLY A 22 10.75 -24.20 -10.56
CA GLY A 22 10.86 -24.42 -12.00
C GLY A 22 10.53 -23.16 -12.80
N LEU A 23 9.45 -22.46 -12.43
CA LEU A 23 9.03 -21.22 -13.09
C LEU A 23 10.05 -20.09 -12.90
N HIS A 24 10.67 -19.98 -11.72
CA HIS A 24 11.76 -19.03 -11.47
C HIS A 24 13.02 -19.34 -12.29
N GLN A 25 13.35 -20.61 -12.50
CA GLN A 25 14.47 -20.98 -13.35
C GLN A 25 14.20 -20.63 -14.81
N GLU A 26 12.99 -20.90 -15.31
CA GLU A 26 12.58 -20.53 -16.66
C GLU A 26 12.56 -19.00 -16.85
N PHE A 27 12.02 -18.28 -15.86
CA PHE A 27 11.95 -16.82 -15.85
C PHE A 27 13.33 -16.14 -15.83
N ASN A 28 14.32 -16.77 -15.19
CA ASN A 28 15.69 -16.25 -15.07
C ASN A 28 16.67 -16.83 -16.10
N ARG A 29 16.20 -17.68 -17.03
CA ARG A 29 17.06 -18.35 -18.03
C ARG A 29 17.73 -17.35 -18.97
N ASP A 30 16.98 -16.35 -19.40
CA ASP A 30 17.40 -15.44 -20.45
C ASP A 30 17.95 -14.14 -19.83
N SER A 31 19.15 -13.72 -20.24
CA SER A 31 19.81 -12.50 -19.78
C SER A 31 20.20 -11.62 -20.96
N VAL A 32 20.31 -10.32 -20.71
CA VAL A 32 20.81 -9.34 -21.67
C VAL A 32 22.06 -8.69 -21.10
N VAL A 33 23.13 -8.71 -21.88
CA VAL A 33 24.36 -7.99 -21.57
C VAL A 33 24.27 -6.60 -22.18
N MET A 34 24.33 -5.56 -21.35
CA MET A 34 24.35 -4.17 -21.79
C MET A 34 25.66 -3.52 -21.40
N ARG A 35 26.19 -2.67 -22.29
CA ARG A 35 27.38 -1.86 -22.02
C ARG A 35 26.95 -0.44 -21.66
N ASP A 36 27.37 0.03 -20.49
CA ASP A 36 27.09 1.40 -20.06
C ASP A 36 27.98 2.43 -20.78
N ALA A 37 27.68 3.72 -20.59
CA ALA A 37 28.43 4.81 -21.22
C ALA A 37 29.90 4.90 -20.76
N SER A 38 30.24 4.26 -19.63
CA SER A 38 31.61 4.10 -19.14
C SER A 38 32.33 2.87 -19.69
N GLY A 39 31.67 2.08 -20.55
CA GLY A 39 32.24 0.88 -21.17
C GLY A 39 32.17 -0.38 -20.30
N ARG A 40 31.52 -0.32 -19.12
CA ARG A 40 31.33 -1.48 -18.24
C ARG A 40 30.14 -2.29 -18.73
N GLU A 41 30.34 -3.60 -18.82
CA GLU A 41 29.29 -4.55 -19.15
C GLU A 41 28.53 -4.93 -17.89
N SER A 42 27.20 -4.92 -17.97
CA SER A 42 26.28 -5.34 -16.91
C SER A 42 25.32 -6.36 -17.48
N GLU A 43 25.29 -7.54 -16.88
CA GLU A 43 24.34 -8.59 -17.20
C GLU A 43 23.07 -8.39 -16.38
N ILE A 44 21.93 -8.23 -17.07
CA ILE A 44 20.62 -8.07 -16.46
C ILE A 44 19.75 -9.23 -16.92
N THR A 45 19.23 -10.00 -15.97
CA THR A 45 18.27 -11.06 -16.25
C THR A 45 16.98 -10.48 -16.82
N LEU A 46 16.45 -11.05 -17.92
CA LEU A 46 15.23 -10.56 -18.56
C LEU A 46 14.03 -10.58 -17.60
N GLY A 47 13.98 -11.56 -16.68
CA GLY A 47 12.96 -11.61 -15.65
C GLY A 47 12.91 -10.35 -14.75
N LYS A 48 14.02 -9.63 -14.57
CA LYS A 48 14.05 -8.39 -13.77
C LYS A 48 13.65 -7.15 -14.57
N LEU A 49 13.44 -7.28 -15.87
CA LEU A 49 13.25 -6.15 -16.77
C LEU A 49 11.75 -5.87 -16.95
N VAL A 50 11.21 -4.99 -16.11
CA VAL A 50 9.78 -4.66 -16.13
C VAL A 50 9.41 -3.82 -17.36
N HIS A 51 10.22 -2.81 -17.69
CA HIS A 51 10.02 -1.97 -18.87
C HIS A 51 11.33 -1.42 -19.43
N ALA A 52 11.45 -1.38 -20.77
CA ALA A 52 12.55 -0.73 -21.47
C ALA A 52 12.04 0.52 -22.20
N TYR A 53 12.65 1.67 -21.92
CA TYR A 53 12.35 2.94 -22.61
C TYR A 53 13.64 3.55 -23.15
N GLN A 54 13.52 4.26 -24.28
CA GLN A 54 14.61 5.08 -24.83
C GLN A 54 14.20 6.57 -24.81
N PRO A 55 14.28 7.26 -23.66
CA PRO A 55 13.75 8.62 -23.53
C PRO A 55 14.40 9.63 -24.48
N ASN A 56 15.64 9.39 -24.88
CA ASN A 56 16.39 10.28 -25.77
C ASN A 56 15.93 10.19 -27.23
N ALA A 57 15.32 9.08 -27.63
CA ALA A 57 14.76 8.89 -28.96
C ALA A 57 13.27 9.30 -29.06
N MET A 58 12.63 9.65 -27.92
CA MET A 58 11.21 10.01 -27.87
C MET A 58 10.98 11.48 -28.20
N GLY A 59 10.03 11.75 -29.11
CA GLY A 59 9.46 13.09 -29.30
C GLY A 59 8.66 13.55 -28.08
N LEU A 60 8.44 14.87 -27.97
CA LEU A 60 7.74 15.48 -26.82
C LEU A 60 6.34 14.90 -26.60
N GLY A 61 5.57 14.67 -27.67
CA GLY A 61 4.23 14.07 -27.55
C GLY A 61 4.26 12.67 -26.94
N THR A 62 5.17 11.80 -27.39
CA THR A 62 5.34 10.45 -26.86
C THR A 62 5.77 10.49 -25.39
N LYS A 63 6.65 11.41 -25.00
CA LYS A 63 7.04 11.60 -23.60
C LYS A 63 5.86 11.94 -22.71
N MET A 64 4.98 12.84 -23.15
CA MET A 64 3.77 13.20 -22.41
C MET A 64 2.85 11.99 -22.23
N THR A 65 2.62 11.21 -23.28
CA THR A 65 1.79 10.00 -23.18
C THR A 65 2.37 8.98 -22.22
N VAL A 66 3.69 8.72 -22.28
CA VAL A 66 4.37 7.80 -21.36
C VAL A 66 4.26 8.29 -19.92
N TYR A 67 4.44 9.60 -19.69
CA TYR A 67 4.31 10.19 -18.37
C TYR A 67 2.92 9.97 -17.77
N PHE A 68 1.85 10.32 -18.51
CA PHE A 68 0.48 10.13 -18.01
C PHE A 68 0.15 8.66 -17.82
N LYS A 69 0.62 7.78 -18.71
CA LYS A 69 0.45 6.33 -18.54
C LYS A 69 1.11 5.84 -17.25
N LYS A 70 2.34 6.29 -16.97
CA LYS A 70 3.08 5.91 -15.76
C LYS A 70 2.46 6.48 -14.49
N LEU A 71 1.94 7.70 -14.56
CA LEU A 71 1.18 8.29 -13.45
C LEU A 71 -0.07 7.47 -13.15
N TRP A 72 -0.79 7.03 -14.19
CA TRP A 72 -1.95 6.17 -14.02
C TRP A 72 -1.58 4.81 -13.44
N GLU A 73 -0.59 4.12 -14.03
CA GLU A 73 -0.07 2.84 -13.50
C GLU A 73 0.33 2.97 -12.02
N PHE A 74 1.03 4.04 -11.64
CA PHE A 74 1.38 4.31 -10.23
C PHE A 74 0.15 4.51 -9.33
N LEU A 75 -0.92 5.14 -9.82
CA LEU A 75 -2.13 5.37 -9.05
C LEU A 75 -3.06 4.16 -8.97
N SER A 76 -3.05 3.27 -9.96
CA SER A 76 -4.01 2.17 -10.10
C SER A 76 -3.47 0.78 -9.82
N ASP A 77 -2.18 0.53 -10.01
CA ASP A 77 -1.62 -0.82 -9.84
C ASP A 77 -1.43 -1.20 -8.36
N ASP A 78 -1.28 -2.50 -8.12
CA ASP A 78 -0.91 -3.04 -6.82
C ASP A 78 0.59 -2.82 -6.53
N PRO A 79 0.98 -2.72 -5.24
CA PRO A 79 2.38 -2.66 -4.86
C PRO A 79 3.08 -4.00 -5.14
N ARG A 80 4.35 -3.92 -5.54
CA ARG A 80 5.25 -5.04 -5.81
C ARG A 80 6.55 -4.87 -5.03
N GLU A 81 7.34 -5.94 -4.92
CA GLU A 81 8.68 -5.90 -4.30
C GLU A 81 8.71 -5.18 -2.93
N ALA A 82 7.87 -5.65 -2.01
CA ALA A 82 7.72 -5.08 -0.66
C ALA A 82 7.39 -3.56 -0.64
N ASN A 83 6.58 -3.10 -1.59
CA ASN A 83 6.21 -1.69 -1.81
C ASN A 83 7.35 -0.80 -2.35
N THR A 84 8.42 -1.39 -2.89
CA THR A 84 9.49 -0.65 -3.56
C THR A 84 9.11 -0.32 -5.01
N GLU A 85 8.20 -1.09 -5.59
CA GLU A 85 7.72 -0.93 -6.97
C GLU A 85 6.19 -1.10 -7.04
N GLY A 86 5.61 -0.85 -8.23
CA GLY A 86 4.17 -0.98 -8.46
C GLY A 86 3.39 0.30 -8.14
N GLY A 87 2.10 0.16 -7.90
CA GLY A 87 1.20 1.28 -7.61
C GLY A 87 0.81 1.40 -6.14
N ILE A 88 0.13 2.51 -5.81
CA ILE A 88 -0.28 2.89 -4.45
C ILE A 88 -1.79 2.80 -4.22
N PHE A 89 -2.53 2.19 -5.15
CA PHE A 89 -3.99 2.14 -5.11
C PHE A 89 -4.53 1.55 -3.80
N PRO A 90 -4.06 0.37 -3.32
CA PRO A 90 -4.60 -0.22 -2.09
C PRO A 90 -4.37 0.65 -0.85
N ALA A 91 -3.26 1.39 -0.79
CA ALA A 91 -2.95 2.29 0.32
C ALA A 91 -3.88 3.52 0.34
N ILE A 92 -4.12 4.14 -0.82
CA ILE A 92 -5.09 5.24 -0.95
C ILE A 92 -6.49 4.74 -0.59
N PHE A 93 -6.90 3.61 -1.16
CA PHE A 93 -8.22 3.06 -0.90
C PHE A 93 -8.40 2.72 0.59
N GLY A 94 -7.43 2.06 1.21
CA GLY A 94 -7.47 1.72 2.63
C GLY A 94 -7.58 2.93 3.53
N THR A 95 -6.78 3.97 3.29
CA THR A 95 -6.81 5.20 4.09
C THR A 95 -8.13 5.96 3.94
N VAL A 96 -8.65 6.06 2.71
CA VAL A 96 -9.95 6.70 2.45
C VAL A 96 -11.08 5.90 3.09
N MET A 97 -11.10 4.59 2.91
CA MET A 97 -12.13 3.72 3.49
C MET A 97 -12.11 3.77 5.01
N MET A 98 -10.93 3.66 5.64
CA MET A 98 -10.80 3.77 7.10
C MET A 98 -11.29 5.13 7.60
N THR A 99 -10.92 6.22 6.93
CA THR A 99 -11.34 7.57 7.33
C THR A 99 -12.85 7.74 7.18
N LEU A 100 -13.46 7.24 6.10
CA LEU A 100 -14.90 7.30 5.87
C LEU A 100 -15.68 6.47 6.90
N VAL A 101 -15.26 5.24 7.15
CA VAL A 101 -15.90 4.37 8.16
C VAL A 101 -15.79 5.00 9.55
N MET A 102 -14.61 5.53 9.89
CA MET A 102 -14.39 6.26 11.15
C MET A 102 -15.32 7.47 11.24
N ALA A 103 -15.42 8.30 10.21
CA ALA A 103 -16.30 9.47 10.22
C ALA A 103 -17.77 9.07 10.37
N LEU A 104 -18.24 8.08 9.59
CA LEU A 104 -19.63 7.62 9.65
C LEU A 104 -20.02 7.09 11.02
N ILE A 105 -19.11 6.39 11.72
CA ILE A 105 -19.38 5.85 13.05
C ILE A 105 -19.17 6.91 14.11
N VAL A 106 -18.02 7.60 14.15
CA VAL A 106 -17.63 8.50 15.25
C VAL A 106 -18.44 9.79 15.24
N THR A 107 -18.74 10.37 14.08
CA THR A 107 -19.46 11.65 13.98
C THR A 107 -20.83 11.64 14.66
N PRO A 108 -21.75 10.68 14.43
CA PRO A 108 -23.06 10.71 15.12
C PRO A 108 -22.93 10.61 16.64
N PHE A 109 -22.05 9.75 17.18
CA PHE A 109 -21.81 9.67 18.62
C PHE A 109 -21.19 10.97 19.16
N GLY A 110 -20.23 11.56 18.45
CA GLY A 110 -19.60 12.82 18.81
C GLY A 110 -20.60 13.97 18.86
N VAL A 111 -21.50 14.08 17.88
CA VAL A 111 -22.54 15.10 17.84
C VAL A 111 -23.53 14.91 19.00
N ILE A 112 -24.02 13.68 19.24
CA ILE A 112 -24.93 13.40 20.35
C ILE A 112 -24.28 13.73 21.70
N ALA A 113 -23.02 13.34 21.90
CA ALA A 113 -22.29 13.65 23.12
C ALA A 113 -22.10 15.17 23.31
N ALA A 114 -21.81 15.91 22.24
CA ALA A 114 -21.67 17.36 22.28
C ALA A 114 -22.97 18.07 22.66
N VAL A 115 -24.09 17.69 22.03
CA VAL A 115 -25.46 18.17 22.33
C VAL A 115 -25.80 17.87 23.79
N TYR A 116 -25.66 16.63 24.23
CA TYR A 116 -25.93 16.25 25.61
C TYR A 116 -25.14 17.06 26.64
N LEU A 117 -23.83 17.23 26.42
CA LEU A 117 -22.96 18.01 27.30
C LEU A 117 -23.26 19.51 27.28
N ARG A 118 -23.88 20.02 26.21
CA ARG A 118 -24.19 21.43 26.04
C ARG A 118 -25.57 21.80 26.57
N GLU A 119 -26.61 21.05 26.21
CA GLU A 119 -27.99 21.40 26.56
C GLU A 119 -28.49 20.72 27.85
N TYR A 120 -28.09 19.48 28.12
CA TYR A 120 -28.74 18.65 29.15
C TYR A 120 -27.88 18.41 30.39
N ALA A 121 -26.55 18.39 30.24
CA ALA A 121 -25.65 18.05 31.33
C ALA A 121 -25.60 19.17 32.39
N LYS A 122 -25.96 18.82 33.62
CA LYS A 122 -25.85 19.72 34.78
C LYS A 122 -24.38 19.96 35.11
N GLN A 123 -24.06 21.21 35.46
CA GLN A 123 -22.70 21.55 35.88
C GLN A 123 -22.30 20.77 37.13
N GLY A 124 -21.22 20.00 37.02
CA GLY A 124 -20.73 19.15 38.10
C GLY A 124 -19.33 18.59 37.83
N PRO A 125 -18.72 17.90 38.81
CA PRO A 125 -17.36 17.37 38.71
C PRO A 125 -17.16 16.48 37.48
N LEU A 126 -18.15 15.63 37.15
CA LEU A 126 -18.10 14.75 35.98
C LEU A 126 -18.00 15.54 34.67
N THR A 127 -18.86 16.54 34.46
CA THR A 127 -18.81 17.39 33.24
C THR A 127 -17.52 18.18 33.10
N ARG A 128 -16.92 18.58 34.24
CA ARG A 128 -15.63 19.29 34.25
C ARG A 128 -14.49 18.37 33.83
N VAL A 129 -14.45 17.13 34.34
CA VAL A 129 -13.45 16.13 33.92
C VAL A 129 -13.58 15.81 32.44
N ILE A 130 -14.79 15.56 31.94
CA ILE A 130 -15.01 15.27 30.51
C ILE A 130 -14.51 16.42 29.62
N ARG A 131 -14.80 17.67 29.98
CA ARG A 131 -14.36 18.84 29.22
C ARG A 131 -12.83 18.99 29.19
N ILE A 132 -12.17 18.72 30.33
CA ILE A 132 -10.70 18.73 30.40
C ILE A 132 -10.13 17.62 29.50
N ALA A 133 -10.70 16.41 29.56
CA ALA A 133 -10.26 15.29 28.73
C ALA A 133 -10.40 15.60 27.23
N VAL A 134 -11.54 16.14 26.80
CA VAL A 134 -11.76 16.52 25.38
C VAL A 134 -10.79 17.61 24.92
N ASN A 135 -10.58 18.65 25.73
CA ASN A 135 -9.64 19.72 25.39
C ASN A 135 -8.19 19.22 25.32
N ASN A 136 -7.80 18.30 26.21
CA ASN A 136 -6.48 17.66 26.13
C ASN A 136 -6.37 16.78 24.89
N LEU A 137 -7.37 15.95 24.59
CA LEU A 137 -7.37 15.06 23.43
C LEU A 137 -7.23 15.85 22.10
N ALA A 138 -7.89 17.00 22.01
CA ALA A 138 -7.79 17.89 20.85
C ALA A 138 -6.46 18.65 20.75
N GLY A 139 -5.73 18.77 21.87
CA GLY A 139 -4.49 19.55 21.96
C GLY A 139 -3.21 18.71 21.93
N VAL A 140 -3.28 17.38 22.08
CA VAL A 140 -2.10 16.51 22.05
C VAL A 140 -1.57 16.42 20.61
N PRO A 141 -0.27 16.72 20.38
CA PRO A 141 0.33 16.57 19.05
C PRO A 141 0.23 15.13 18.54
N ALA A 142 -0.05 14.96 17.25
CA ALA A 142 -0.23 13.64 16.63
C ALA A 142 0.99 12.72 16.74
N ILE A 143 2.20 13.25 16.97
CA ILE A 143 3.40 12.43 17.19
C ILE A 143 3.37 11.64 18.51
N VAL A 144 2.52 12.06 19.45
CA VAL A 144 2.38 11.44 20.78
C VAL A 144 1.17 10.48 20.81
N TYR A 145 0.22 10.64 19.89
CA TYR A 145 -1.05 9.93 19.85
C TYR A 145 -0.91 8.57 19.14
#